data_AF-A0A1F5CQE5-F1
#
_entry.id   AF-A0A1F5CQE5-F1
#
_cell.length_a   1.000
_cell.length_b   1.000
_cell.length_c   1.000
_cell.angle_alpha   90.00
_cell.angle_beta   90.00
_cell.angle_gamma   90.00
#
_symmetry.space_group_name_H-M   'P 1'
#
loop_
_entity.id
_entity.type
_entity.pdbx_description
1 polymer ?
#
loop_
_entity_poly.entity_id
_entity_poly.type
_entity_poly.pdbx_seq_one_letter_code
_entity_poly.pdbx_strand_id
1 'polypeptide(L)' 'MEYHKTKDRLHVQDRLGHKSITSTLIYTHSVNFEGDEYHTATAKTLKEDEDLLKAGFEYVTERDEVKIYRK' A
#
# COMPACT_ATOMS: atom_id res chain seq x y z
N MET A 1 -0.01 7.58 6.66
CA MET A 1 -0.09 8.17 8.02
C MET A 1 0.88 9.33 8.18
N GLU A 2 0.59 10.32 9.05
CA GLU A 2 1.44 11.52 9.22
C GLU A 2 2.87 11.17 9.68
N TYR A 3 3.03 10.13 10.51
CA TYR A 3 4.32 9.56 10.88
C TYR A 3 5.17 9.16 9.67
N HIS A 4 4.56 8.63 8.61
CA HIS A 4 5.28 8.25 7.38
C HIS A 4 5.74 9.47 6.57
N LYS A 5 5.03 10.60 6.69
CA LYS A 5 5.36 11.85 6.00
C LYS A 5 6.44 12.66 6.72
N THR A 6 6.38 12.70 8.04
CA THR A 6 7.30 13.54 8.85
C THR A 6 8.43 12.75 9.50
N LYS A 7 8.26 11.43 9.69
CA LYS A 7 9.14 10.56 10.51
C LYS A 7 9.36 11.09 11.94
N ASP A 8 8.57 12.07 12.36
CA ASP A 8 8.69 12.73 13.65
C ASP A 8 7.64 12.18 14.62
N ARG A 9 8.13 11.60 15.72
CA ARG A 9 7.31 10.93 16.74
C ARG A 9 6.64 11.93 17.68
N LEU A 10 7.24 13.10 17.93
CA LEU A 10 6.68 14.14 18.78
C LEU A 10 5.53 14.86 18.07
N HIS A 11 5.69 15.12 16.77
CA HIS A 11 4.65 15.71 15.92
C HIS A 11 3.39 14.84 15.86
N VAL A 12 3.56 13.53 15.72
CA VAL A 12 2.45 12.57 15.68
C VAL A 12 1.80 12.41 17.05
N GLN A 13 2.59 12.48 18.13
CA GLN A 13 2.07 12.45 19.49
C GLN A 13 1.15 13.66 19.76
N ASP A 14 1.59 14.85 19.35
CA ASP A 14 0.82 16.10 19.50
C ASP A 14 -0.47 16.06 18.67
N ARG A 15 -0.38 15.66 17.39
CA ARG A 15 -1.55 15.57 16.50
C ARG A 15 -2.59 14.55 16.96
N LEU A 16 -2.17 13.45 17.59
CA LEU A 16 -3.08 12.41 18.10
C LEU A 16 -3.55 12.67 19.54
N GLY A 17 -3.04 13.71 20.22
CA GLY A 17 -3.38 14.01 21.61
C GLY A 17 -2.91 12.94 22.60
N HIS A 18 -1.90 12.15 22.24
CA HIS A 18 -1.39 11.08 23.10
C HIS A 18 -0.58 11.66 24.26
N LYS A 19 -1.03 11.41 25.49
CA LYS A 19 -0.37 11.90 26.71
C LYS A 19 1.00 11.25 26.98
N SER A 20 1.25 10.07 26.39
CA SER A 20 2.50 9.31 26.55
C SER A 20 3.05 8.83 25.20
N ILE A 21 4.37 8.95 25.02
CA ILE A 21 5.07 8.46 23.82
C ILE A 21 5.01 6.94 23.68
N THR A 22 4.78 6.22 24.78
CA THR A 22 4.61 4.76 24.78
C THR A 22 3.34 4.34 24.04
N SER A 23 2.26 5.13 24.16
CA SER A 23 1.01 4.91 23.42
C SER A 23 1.22 5.10 21.91
N THR A 24 2.05 6.08 21.52
CA THR A 24 2.44 6.31 20.12
C THR A 24 3.32 5.16 19.59
N LEU A 25 4.20 4.58 20.40
CA LEU A 25 5.03 3.43 20.02
C LEU A 25 4.20 2.16 19.77
N ILE A 26 3.23 1.87 20.64
CA ILE A 26 2.27 0.78 20.45
C ILE A 26 1.48 1.01 19.16
N TYR A 27 0.97 2.23 18.96
CA TYR A 27 0.23 2.56 17.75
C TYR A 27 1.08 2.42 16.48
N THR A 28 2.36 2.83 16.49
CA THR A 28 3.25 2.56 15.34
C THR A 28 3.47 1.07 15.13
N HIS A 29 3.65 0.24 16.16
CA HIS A 29 3.86 -1.20 15.96
C HIS A 29 2.58 -2.00 15.66
N SER A 30 1.41 -1.51 16.09
CA SER A 30 0.10 -2.18 15.93
C SER A 30 -0.69 -1.71 14.71
N VAL A 31 -0.31 -0.58 14.12
CA VAL A 31 -0.69 -0.28 12.74
C VAL A 31 0.20 -1.14 11.87
N ASN A 32 -0.36 -2.26 11.39
CA ASN A 32 0.28 -3.07 10.38
C ASN A 32 0.63 -2.12 9.21
N PHE A 33 1.92 -1.80 9.06
CA PHE A 33 2.41 -0.91 8.00
C PHE A 33 2.44 -1.60 6.63
N GLU A 34 1.68 -2.69 6.47
CA GLU A 34 1.16 -3.14 5.18
C GLU A 34 0.18 -2.07 4.68
N GLY A 35 0.70 -0.88 4.39
CA GLY A 35 0.11 -0.06 3.36
C GLY A 35 0.20 -0.89 2.10
N ASP A 36 -0.95 -1.32 1.62
CA ASP A 36 -1.26 -1.89 0.32
C ASP A 36 -0.58 -1.14 -0.85
N GLU A 37 0.74 -1.12 -0.93
CA GLU A 37 1.49 -0.80 -2.15
C GLU A 37 1.40 -2.03 -3.05
N TYR A 38 0.20 -2.32 -3.55
CA TYR A 38 0.07 -3.23 -4.66
C TYR A 38 0.54 -2.52 -5.92
N HIS A 39 1.47 -3.14 -6.64
CA HIS A 39 1.84 -2.73 -7.97
C HIS A 39 0.69 -3.06 -8.91
N THR A 40 0.18 -2.05 -9.63
CA THR A 40 -0.83 -2.27 -10.67
C THR A 40 -0.18 -2.32 -12.04
N ALA A 41 -0.67 -3.21 -12.89
CA ALA A 41 -0.26 -3.30 -14.28
C ALA A 41 -1.48 -3.55 -15.16
N THR A 42 -1.36 -3.20 -16.44
CA THR A 42 -2.44 -3.38 -17.41
C THR A 42 -1.95 -4.06 -18.67
N ALA A 43 -2.81 -4.85 -19.30
CA ALA A 43 -2.52 -5.53 -20.55
C ALA A 43 -3.66 -5.33 -21.55
N LYS A 44 -3.29 -5.24 -22.84
CA LYS A 44 -4.23 -5.16 -23.98
C LYS A 44 -4.07 -6.32 -24.95
N THR A 45 -2.99 -7.08 -24.82
CA THR A 45 -2.68 -8.22 -25.70
C THR A 45 -2.45 -9.49 -24.88
N LEU A 46 -2.71 -10.65 -25.49
CA LEU A 46 -2.48 -11.95 -24.85
C LEU A 46 -1.02 -12.15 -24.43
N LYS A 47 -0.07 -11.55 -25.16
CA LYS A 47 1.35 -11.62 -24.82
C LYS A 47 1.66 -10.88 -23.52
N GLU A 48 1.10 -9.69 -23.34
CA GLU A 48 1.24 -8.92 -22.10
C GLU A 48 0.57 -9.63 -20.91
N ASP A 49 -0.59 -10.27 -21.12
CA ASP A 49 -1.24 -11.10 -20.09
C ASP A 49 -0.30 -12.20 -19.60
N GLU A 50 0.31 -12.95 -20.53
CA GLU A 50 1.26 -14.01 -20.17
C GLU A 50 2.48 -13.49 -19.42
N ASP A 51 3.03 -12.35 -19.85
CA ASP A 51 4.19 -11.74 -19.19
C ASP A 51 3.86 -11.25 -17.76
N LEU A 52 2.67 -10.67 -17.55
CA LEU A 52 2.22 -10.24 -16.22
C LEU A 52 1.94 -11.43 -15.29
N LEU A 53 1.32 -12.48 -15.80
CA LEU A 53 1.10 -13.71 -15.02
C LEU A 53 2.43 -14.39 -14.65
N LYS A 54 3.41 -14.45 -15.56
CA LYS A 54 4.76 -14.96 -15.28
C LYS A 54 5.52 -14.11 -14.25
N ALA A 55 5.28 -12.79 -14.26
CA ALA A 55 5.84 -11.87 -13.27
C ALA A 55 5.18 -11.95 -11.89
N GLY A 56 4.12 -12.77 -11.74
CA GLY A 56 3.43 -13.02 -10.48
C GLY A 56 2.37 -11.97 -10.15
N PHE A 57 1.82 -11.29 -11.15
CA PHE A 57 0.64 -10.46 -10.96
C PHE A 57 -0.64 -11.30 -11.00
N GLU A 58 -1.61 -10.92 -10.18
CA GLU A 58 -2.95 -11.49 -10.17
C GLU A 58 -3.91 -10.68 -11.02
N TYR A 59 -4.74 -11.35 -11.80
CA TYR A 59 -5.81 -10.71 -12.56
C TYR A 59 -6.90 -10.20 -11.61
N VAL A 60 -7.32 -8.94 -11.80
CA VAL A 60 -8.36 -8.31 -10.97
C VAL A 60 -9.65 -8.14 -11.76
N THR A 61 -9.60 -7.40 -12.87
CA THR A 61 -10.79 -7.05 -13.65
C THR A 61 -10.39 -6.52 -15.03
N GLU A 62 -11.39 -6.30 -15.89
CA GLU A 62 -11.21 -5.74 -17.23
C GLU A 62 -12.17 -4.54 -17.39
N ARG A 63 -11.67 -3.44 -17.97
CA ARG A 63 -12.47 -2.28 -18.39
C ARG A 63 -11.98 -1.79 -19.74
N ASP A 64 -12.91 -1.44 -20.63
CA ASP A 64 -12.57 -0.84 -21.93
C ASP A 64 -11.53 -1.65 -22.72
N GLU A 65 -11.66 -2.98 -22.74
CA GLU A 65 -10.73 -3.94 -23.36
C GLU A 65 -9.29 -3.89 -22.78
N VAL A 66 -9.14 -3.31 -21.59
CA VAL A 66 -7.89 -3.27 -20.82
C VAL A 66 -8.04 -4.11 -19.57
N LYS A 67 -7.21 -5.15 -19.46
CA LYS A 67 -7.15 -6.00 -18.28
C LYS A 67 -6.25 -5.36 -17.23
N ILE A 68 -6.67 -5.43 -15.97
CA ILE A 68 -6.01 -4.83 -14.82
C ILE A 68 -5.54 -5.92 -13.88
N TYR A 69 -4.31 -5.78 -13.43
CA TYR A 69 -3.58 -6.72 -12.60
C TYR A 69 -3.03 -6.05 -11.34
N ARG A 70 -2.83 -6.82 -10.27
CA ARG A 70 -2.20 -6.36 -9.03
C ARG A 70 -1.13 -7.34 -8.54
N LYS A 71 -0.12 -6.84 -7.83
CA LYS A 71 0.92 -7.64 -7.15
C LYS A 71 1.32 -6.99 -5.85
#